data_AF-A0A517S8U3-F1
#
_entry.id   AF-A0A517S8U3-F1
#
_cell.length_a   1.000
_cell.length_b   1.000
_cell.length_c   1.000
_cell.angle_alpha   90.00
_cell.angle_beta   90.00
_cell.angle_gamma   90.00
#
_symmetry.space_group_name_H-M   'P 1'
#
loop_
_entity.id
_entity.type
_entity.pdbx_description
1 polymer ?
#
loop_
_entity_poly.entity_id
_entity_poly.type
_entity_poly.pdbx_seq_one_letter_code
_entity_poly.pdbx_strand_id
1 'polypeptide(L)'
;MHAISVRSNHVHIAVTAQANPKIVRDQFKANATRVLRQLPDAIEAESIWAKGGDIEFIDRDDDLANVVLYINEAQDRKGRDT
;
A
#
# COMPACT_ATOMS: atom_id res chain seq x y z
N MET A 1 -8.76 -2.36 -8.76
CA MET A 1 -7.56 -2.65 -7.94
C MET A 1 -6.80 -3.73 -8.66
N HIS A 2 -5.48 -3.58 -8.80
CA HIS A 2 -4.64 -4.50 -9.60
C HIS A 2 -3.88 -5.48 -8.72
N ALA A 3 -3.33 -5.01 -7.60
CA ALA A 3 -2.69 -5.84 -6.59
C ALA A 3 -2.73 -5.16 -5.22
N ILE A 4 -2.70 -5.97 -4.16
CA ILE A 4 -2.56 -5.51 -2.79
C ILE A 4 -1.76 -6.55 -2.00
N SER A 5 -0.84 -6.06 -1.19
CA SER A 5 -0.09 -6.89 -0.26
C SER A 5 0.09 -6.18 1.06
N VAL A 6 -0.33 -6.84 2.14
CA VAL A 6 -0.26 -6.34 3.51
C VAL A 6 0.81 -7.14 4.25
N ARG A 7 1.73 -6.43 4.91
CA ARG A 7 2.74 -6.98 5.81
C ARG A 7 2.54 -6.41 7.20
N SER A 8 3.24 -6.97 8.18
CA SER A 8 3.17 -6.51 9.57
C SER A 8 3.66 -5.07 9.76
N ASN A 9 4.47 -4.54 8.84
CA ASN A 9 5.07 -3.20 8.94
C ASN A 9 4.82 -2.28 7.73
N HIS A 10 4.29 -2.77 6.60
CA HIS A 10 4.02 -1.95 5.43
C HIS A 10 2.91 -2.56 4.55
N VAL A 11 2.40 -1.76 3.60
CA VAL A 11 1.38 -2.19 2.63
C VAL A 11 1.74 -1.65 1.25
N HIS A 12 1.64 -2.51 0.24
CA HIS A 12 1.74 -2.12 -1.17
C HIS A 12 0.38 -2.27 -1.86
N ILE A 13 0.01 -1.30 -2.70
CA ILE A 13 -1.25 -1.29 -3.44
C ILE A 13 -0.99 -0.75 -4.86
N ALA A 14 -1.42 -1.49 -5.88
CA ALA A 14 -1.53 -1.01 -7.26
C ALA A 14 -3.01 -0.84 -7.62
N VAL A 15 -3.39 0.35 -8.10
CA VAL A 15 -4.78 0.70 -8.40
C VAL A 15 -4.88 1.74 -9.51
N THR A 16 -5.87 1.63 -10.37
CA THR A 16 -6.30 2.74 -11.25
C THR A 16 -7.28 3.62 -10.49
N ALA A 17 -7.05 4.93 -10.48
CA ALA A 17 -7.92 5.91 -9.85
C ALA A 17 -8.01 7.19 -10.69
N GLN A 18 -9.15 7.88 -10.63
CA GLN A 18 -9.39 9.17 -11.30
C GLN A 18 -9.15 10.37 -10.37
N ALA A 19 -8.48 10.16 -9.24
CA ALA A 19 -8.20 11.17 -8.23
C ALA A 19 -6.68 11.38 -8.06
N ASN A 20 -6.29 12.52 -7.47
CA ASN A 20 -4.89 12.78 -7.14
C ASN A 20 -4.33 11.65 -6.26
N PRO A 21 -3.13 11.11 -6.55
CA PRO A 21 -2.63 9.93 -5.84
C PRO A 21 -2.37 10.18 -4.35
N LYS A 22 -2.09 11.42 -3.93
CA LYS A 22 -1.96 11.75 -2.51
C LYS A 22 -3.31 11.57 -1.79
N ILE A 23 -4.40 12.00 -2.42
CA ILE A 23 -5.77 11.80 -1.90
C ILE A 23 -6.06 10.31 -1.80
N VAL A 24 -5.75 9.53 -2.86
CA VAL A 24 -5.96 8.07 -2.87
C VAL A 24 -5.23 7.39 -1.71
N ARG A 25 -3.94 7.68 -1.53
CA ARG A 25 -3.13 7.15 -0.42
C ARG A 25 -3.71 7.54 0.94
N ASP A 26 -4.03 8.81 1.13
CA ASP A 26 -4.50 9.32 2.43
C ASP A 26 -5.87 8.73 2.78
N GLN A 27 -6.74 8.51 1.78
CA GLN A 27 -8.03 7.83 1.97
C GLN A 27 -7.86 6.35 2.33
N PHE A 28 -6.93 5.62 1.71
CA PHE A 28 -6.62 4.25 2.12
C PHE A 28 -6.17 4.19 3.58
N LYS A 29 -5.25 5.08 3.99
CA LYS A 29 -4.78 5.16 5.37
C LYS A 29 -5.91 5.48 6.35
N ALA A 30 -6.72 6.51 6.05
CA ALA A 30 -7.82 6.92 6.91
C ALA A 30 -8.87 5.81 7.05
N ASN A 31 -9.25 5.16 5.94
CA ASN A 31 -10.23 4.09 5.96
C ASN A 31 -9.71 2.85 6.71
N ALA A 32 -8.45 2.47 6.48
CA ALA A 32 -7.82 1.37 7.22
C ALA A 32 -7.74 1.68 8.72
N THR A 33 -7.34 2.89 9.12
CA THR A 33 -7.35 3.34 10.52
C THR A 33 -8.74 3.22 11.14
N ARG A 34 -9.79 3.68 10.44
CA ARG A 34 -11.16 3.58 10.91
C ARG A 34 -11.56 2.13 11.17
N VAL A 35 -11.24 1.21 10.26
CA VAL A 35 -11.57 -0.21 10.40
C VAL A 35 -10.76 -0.86 11.52
N LEU A 36 -9.45 -0.60 11.60
CA LEU A 36 -8.58 -1.15 12.64
C LEU A 36 -9.01 -0.74 14.06
N ARG A 37 -9.53 0.48 14.22
CA ARG A 37 -10.08 0.97 15.50
C ARG A 37 -11.46 0.41 15.85
N GLN A 38 -12.12 -0.28 14.93
CA GLN A 38 -13.43 -0.92 15.16
C GLN A 38 -13.32 -2.42 15.46
N LEU A 39 -12.10 -2.99 15.41
CA LEU A 39 -11.88 -4.39 15.72
C LEU A 39 -12.02 -4.65 17.24
N PRO A 40 -12.36 -5.88 17.66
CA PRO A 40 -12.41 -6.24 19.07
C PRO A 40 -11.08 -6.02 19.82
N ASP A 41 -9.97 -6.21 19.11
CA ASP A 41 -8.61 -5.89 19.57
C ASP A 41 -8.15 -4.62 18.84
N ALA A 42 -8.76 -3.49 19.21
CA ALA A 42 -8.54 -2.22 18.55
C ALA A 42 -7.10 -1.74 18.75
N ILE A 43 -6.51 -1.19 17.69
CA ILE A 43 -5.19 -0.56 17.78
C ILE A 43 -5.29 0.80 18.50
N GLU A 44 -4.67 0.89 19.67
CA GLU A 44 -4.68 2.09 20.53
C GLU A 44 -3.59 3.11 20.16
N ALA A 45 -2.75 2.81 19.16
CA ALA A 45 -1.68 3.71 18.74
C ALA A 45 -2.24 5.06 18.25
N GLU A 46 -1.67 6.17 18.75
CA GLU A 46 -2.04 7.53 18.33
C GLU A 46 -1.85 7.71 16.82
N SER A 47 -0.75 7.17 16.28
CA SER A 47 -0.45 7.11 14.85
C SER A 47 -0.15 5.69 14.40
N ILE A 48 -0.97 5.16 13.50
CA ILE A 48 -0.81 3.81 12.90
C ILE A 48 0.16 3.84 11.71
N TRP A 49 0.17 4.95 10.97
CA TRP A 49 0.91 5.06 9.71
C TRP A 49 2.06 6.06 9.84
N ALA A 50 3.19 5.77 9.20
CA ALA A 50 4.21 6.78 8.95
C ALA A 50 3.62 7.92 8.09
N LYS A 51 4.16 9.14 8.27
CA LYS A 51 3.78 10.31 7.47
C LYS A 51 4.13 10.06 5.99
N GLY A 52 3.20 10.37 5.08
CA GLY A 52 3.44 10.24 3.64
C GLY A 52 3.34 8.80 3.15
N GLY A 53 4.32 8.31 2.40
CA GLY A 53 4.32 7.01 1.74
C GLY A 53 4.57 7.15 0.25
N ASP A 54 5.25 6.16 -0.33
CA ASP A 54 5.71 6.16 -1.72
C ASP A 54 4.53 6.09 -2.69
N ILE A 55 4.65 6.84 -3.78
CA ILE A 55 3.66 6.93 -4.84
C ILE A 55 4.43 6.86 -6.15
N GLU A 56 4.02 5.95 -7.02
CA GLU A 56 4.58 5.78 -8.35
C GLU A 56 3.43 5.70 -9.37
N PHE A 57 3.59 6.38 -10.50
CA PHE A 57 2.65 6.32 -11.61
C PHE A 57 3.12 5.24 -12.59
N ILE A 58 2.17 4.41 -13.03
CA ILE A 58 2.42 3.34 -13.98
C ILE A 58 1.61 3.68 -15.22
N ASP A 59 2.28 4.14 -16.27
CA ASP A 59 1.67 4.61 -17.52
C ASP A 59 1.96 3.68 -18.71
N ARG A 60 2.65 2.56 -18.46
CA ARG A 60 2.94 1.52 -19.47
C ARG A 60 2.42 0.16 -18.98
N ASP A 61 1.78 -0.56 -19.90
CA ASP A 61 1.16 -1.85 -19.58
C ASP A 61 2.17 -2.91 -19.13
N ASP A 62 3.36 -2.95 -19.76
CA ASP A 62 4.44 -3.87 -19.35
C ASP A 62 4.95 -3.59 -17.92
N ASP A 63 4.93 -2.31 -17.51
CA ASP A 63 5.34 -1.90 -16.17
C ASP A 63 4.29 -2.29 -15.12
N LEU A 64 3.00 -2.32 -15.50
CA LEU A 64 1.92 -2.77 -14.61
C LEU A 64 2.08 -4.24 -14.25
N ALA A 65 2.37 -5.10 -15.23
CA ALA A 65 2.59 -6.53 -14.97
C ALA A 65 3.75 -6.75 -13.99
N ASN A 66 4.87 -6.03 -14.17
CA ASN A 66 6.03 -6.10 -13.29
C ASN A 66 5.72 -5.60 -11.88
N VAL A 67 4.97 -4.50 -11.74
CA VAL A 67 4.57 -3.99 -10.41
C VAL A 67 3.65 -4.97 -9.71
N VAL A 68 2.67 -5.55 -10.41
CA VAL A 68 1.78 -6.57 -9.84
C VAL A 68 2.59 -7.78 -9.35
N LEU A 69 3.56 -8.25 -10.14
CA LEU A 69 4.45 -9.33 -9.73
C LEU A 69 5.27 -8.96 -8.49
N TYR A 70 5.84 -7.76 -8.46
CA TYR A 70 6.59 -7.27 -7.29
C TYR A 70 5.74 -7.25 -6.02
N ILE A 71 4.53 -6.69 -6.11
CA ILE A 71 3.59 -6.58 -4.99
C ILE A 71 3.15 -7.96 -4.50
N ASN A 72 3.03 -8.96 -5.37
CA ASN A 72 2.59 -10.28 -4.94
C ASN A 72 3.74 -11.14 -4.40
N GLU A 73 4.94 -11.04 -4.98
CA GLU A 73 5.97 -12.08 -4.80
C GLU A 73 7.34 -11.59 -4.33
N ALA A 74 7.70 -10.32 -4.60
CA ALA A 74 9.10 -9.88 -4.50
C ALA A 74 9.38 -8.78 -3.47
N GLN A 75 8.34 -8.21 -2.82
CA GLN A 75 8.54 -7.10 -1.86
C GLN A 75 9.48 -7.42 -0.69
N ASP A 76 9.63 -8.70 -0.33
CA ASP A 76 10.50 -9.17 0.75
C ASP A 76 11.94 -9.54 0.29
N ARG A 77 12.28 -9.29 -0.99
CA ARG A 77 13.58 -9.66 -1.60
C ARG A 77 14.58 -8.51 -1.68
N LYS A 78 14.16 -7.25 -1.44
CA LYS A 78 15.06 -6.10 -1.45
C LYS A 78 16.00 -6.16 -0.23
N GLY A 79 17.16 -6.81 -0.40
CA GLY A 79 18.19 -7.00 0.63
C GLY A 79 18.89 -8.36 0.65
N ARG A 80 18.62 -9.27 -0.30
CA ARG A 80 19.31 -10.57 -0.41
C ARG A 80 20.17 -10.74 -1.66
N ASP A 81 20.33 -9.69 -2.45
CA ASP A 81 21.22 -9.69 -3.62
C ASP A 81 22.55 -9.02 -3.24
N THR A 82 23.38 -9.75 -2.49
CA THR A 82 24.83 -9.47 -2.29
C THR A 82 25.62 -10.72 -2.61
#